data_AF-A0A9E4EWR5-F1
#
_entry.id   AF-A0A9E4EWR5-F1
#
_cell.length_a   1.000
_cell.length_b   1.000
_cell.length_c   1.000
_cell.angle_alpha   90.00
_cell.angle_beta   90.00
_cell.angle_gamma   90.00
#
_symmetry.space_group_name_H-M   'P 1'
#
loop_
_entity.id
_entity.type
_entity.pdbx_description
1 polymer ?
#
loop_
_entity_poly.entity_id
_entity_poly.type
_entity_poly.pdbx_seq_one_letter_code
_entity_poly.pdbx_strand_id
1 'polypeptide(L)'
;MITLLHKYGKTIAIVATQSLNDALWGLIGDFALRLFHVAILLSLWRTVMAGQGVVAGMSLEAVLTYTMVAAIFADQLAGRTRIDDDLWSGNIANRFLRPMGIYGQMLAEMVGGWIPGLLFFALPLLLIAPLLGVDPLPATWTAGLWFLLSLAL
;
A
#
# COMPACT_ATOMS: atom_id res chain seq x y z
N MET A 1 -4.24 -5.04 -20.72
CA MET A 1 -3.73 -5.17 -19.34
C MET A 1 -4.19 -6.46 -18.67
N ILE A 2 -5.49 -6.78 -18.69
CA ILE A 2 -6.08 -7.97 -18.03
C ILE A 2 -5.52 -9.31 -18.56
N THR A 3 -5.29 -9.44 -19.86
CA THR A 3 -4.70 -10.66 -20.48
C THR A 3 -3.22 -10.86 -20.13
N LEU A 4 -2.47 -9.77 -19.90
CA LEU A 4 -1.08 -9.84 -19.42
C LEU A 4 -1.04 -10.27 -17.95
N LEU A 5 -1.94 -9.74 -17.12
CA LEU A 5 -2.13 -10.14 -15.73
C LEU A 5 -2.41 -11.65 -15.58
N HIS A 6 -3.24 -12.22 -16.46
CA HIS A 6 -3.50 -13.66 -16.48
C HIS A 6 -2.26 -14.49 -16.83
N LYS A 7 -1.45 -14.03 -17.80
CA LYS A 7 -0.18 -14.67 -18.20
C LYS A 7 0.85 -14.67 -17.06
N TYR A 8 0.89 -13.61 -16.26
CA TYR A 8 1.85 -13.46 -15.16
C TYR A 8 1.31 -13.85 -13.77
N GLY A 9 0.08 -14.37 -13.68
CA GLY A 9 -0.58 -14.65 -12.40
C GLY A 9 0.21 -15.59 -11.48
N LYS A 10 0.93 -16.57 -12.04
CA LYS A 10 1.80 -17.46 -11.27
C LYS A 10 3.01 -16.73 -10.68
N THR A 11 3.58 -15.76 -11.39
CA THR A 11 4.69 -14.94 -10.87
C THR A 11 4.21 -14.05 -9.73
N ILE A 12 3.03 -13.42 -9.91
CA ILE A 12 2.39 -12.60 -8.87
C ILE A 12 2.19 -13.44 -7.60
N ALA A 13 1.62 -14.64 -7.73
CA ALA A 13 1.39 -15.53 -6.61
C ALA A 13 2.69 -15.94 -5.91
N ILE A 14 3.74 -16.29 -6.66
CA ILE A 14 5.05 -16.66 -6.09
C ILE A 14 5.62 -15.49 -5.28
N VAL A 15 5.61 -14.27 -5.84
CA VAL A 15 6.13 -13.08 -5.16
C VAL A 15 5.31 -12.76 -3.91
N ALA A 16 3.99 -12.85 -3.98
CA ALA A 16 3.11 -12.64 -2.83
C ALA A 16 3.37 -13.66 -1.71
N THR A 17 3.62 -14.92 -2.04
CA THR A 17 3.94 -15.95 -1.04
C THR A 17 5.38 -15.86 -0.53
N GLN A 18 6.31 -15.32 -1.32
CA GLN A 18 7.72 -15.18 -0.94
C GLN A 18 7.86 -14.32 0.31
N SER A 19 7.13 -13.19 0.38
CA SER A 19 7.10 -12.32 1.56
C SER A 19 6.50 -12.98 2.81
N LEU A 20 5.65 -14.00 2.66
CA LEU A 20 5.15 -14.78 3.80
C LEU A 20 6.13 -15.88 4.24
N ASN A 21 7.00 -16.31 3.33
CA ASN A 21 8.01 -17.32 3.60
C ASN A 21 9.26 -16.72 4.26
N ASP A 22 9.58 -15.46 3.94
CA ASP A 22 10.48 -14.65 4.75
C ASP A 22 9.90 -14.53 6.16
N ALA A 23 10.76 -14.71 7.18
CA ALA A 23 10.37 -14.98 8.56
C ALA A 23 9.12 -14.20 9.01
N LEU A 24 8.00 -14.91 9.22
CA LEU A 24 6.70 -14.34 9.62
C LEU A 24 6.82 -13.32 10.77
N TRP A 25 7.77 -13.52 11.67
CA TRP A 25 8.04 -12.59 12.77
C TRP A 25 8.54 -11.22 12.34
N GLY A 26 9.37 -11.14 11.29
CA GLY A 26 9.82 -9.87 10.72
C GLY A 26 8.64 -9.11 10.11
N LEU A 27 7.82 -9.81 9.31
CA LEU A 27 6.64 -9.24 8.68
C LEU A 27 5.61 -8.74 9.70
N ILE A 28 5.35 -9.50 10.78
CA ILE A 28 4.50 -9.05 11.89
C ILE A 28 5.10 -7.82 12.58
N GLY A 29 6.41 -7.82 12.82
CA GLY A 29 7.13 -6.70 13.45
C GLY A 29 7.02 -5.40 12.64
N ASP A 30 7.28 -5.49 11.33
CA ASP A 30 7.18 -4.35 10.41
C ASP A 30 5.75 -3.80 10.37
N PHE A 31 4.73 -4.67 10.34
CA PHE A 31 3.34 -4.24 10.39
C PHE A 31 2.94 -3.65 11.73
N ALA A 32 3.42 -4.20 12.85
CA ALA A 32 3.18 -3.62 14.17
C ALA A 32 3.79 -2.22 14.30
N LEU A 33 5.02 -2.03 13.80
CA LEU A 33 5.66 -0.71 13.75
C LEU A 33 4.91 0.26 12.85
N ARG A 34 4.44 -0.20 11.68
CA ARG A 34 3.64 0.63 10.76
C ARG A 34 2.31 1.05 11.40
N LEU A 35 1.63 0.13 12.10
CA LEU A 35 0.40 0.42 12.83
C LEU A 35 0.64 1.42 13.96
N PHE A 36 1.72 1.23 14.72
CA PHE A 36 2.13 2.15 15.78
C PHE A 36 2.44 3.55 15.23
N HIS A 37 3.14 3.64 14.10
CA HIS A 37 3.40 4.90 13.41
C HIS A 37 2.10 5.62 13.02
N VAL A 38 1.13 4.91 12.44
CA VAL A 38 -0.19 5.48 12.12
C VAL A 38 -0.90 5.98 13.37
N ALA A 39 -0.90 5.21 14.45
CA ALA A 39 -1.53 5.59 15.72
C ALA A 39 -0.93 6.88 16.31
N ILE A 40 0.41 7.02 16.24
CA ILE A 40 1.10 8.26 16.63
C ILE A 40 0.66 9.42 15.74
N LEU A 41 0.66 9.22 14.42
CA LEU A 41 0.33 10.29 13.47
C LEU A 41 -1.11 10.81 13.68
N LEU A 42 -2.07 9.91 13.87
CA LEU A 42 -3.47 10.28 14.15
C LEU A 42 -3.59 11.03 15.47
N SER A 43 -2.86 10.59 16.49
CA SER A 43 -2.82 11.26 17.81
C SER A 43 -2.19 12.65 17.70
N LEU A 44 -1.13 12.80 16.90
CA LEU A 44 -0.48 14.07 16.63
C LEU A 44 -1.45 15.05 15.96
N TRP A 45 -2.16 14.64 14.91
CA TRP A 45 -3.15 15.50 14.26
C TRP A 45 -4.29 15.91 15.19
N ARG A 46 -4.76 15.00 16.05
CA ARG A 46 -5.75 15.32 17.08
C ARG A 46 -5.27 16.38 18.05
N THR A 47 -4.01 16.31 18.49
CA THR A 47 -3.44 17.29 19.42
C THR A 47 -3.14 18.63 18.77
N VAL A 48 -2.60 18.64 17.54
CA VAL A 48 -2.25 19.87 16.81
C VAL A 48 -3.49 20.66 16.40
N MET A 49 -4.54 19.98 15.96
CA MET A 49 -5.80 20.62 15.55
C MET A 49 -6.84 20.66 16.68
N ALA A 50 -6.48 20.28 17.90
CA ALA A 50 -7.38 20.39 19.05
C ALA A 50 -7.78 21.85 19.27
N GLY A 51 -9.08 22.15 19.16
CA GLY A 51 -9.62 23.49 19.33
C GLY A 51 -9.41 24.44 18.15
N GLN A 52 -8.75 24.01 17.08
CA GLN A 52 -8.69 24.73 15.82
C GLN A 52 -9.74 24.15 14.87
N GLY A 53 -10.74 24.96 14.49
CA GLY A 53 -11.85 24.50 13.65
C GLY A 53 -11.40 24.03 12.28
N VAL A 54 -11.32 24.95 11.32
CA VAL A 54 -10.81 24.66 9.97
C VAL A 54 -9.41 25.26 9.85
N VAL A 55 -8.40 24.40 9.67
CA VAL A 55 -7.02 24.83 9.44
C VAL A 55 -6.69 24.57 7.97
N ALA A 56 -6.26 25.62 7.26
CA ALA A 56 -5.95 25.55 5.83
C ALA A 56 -7.07 24.95 4.95
N GLY A 57 -8.33 25.17 5.31
CA GLY A 57 -9.49 24.65 4.57
C GLY A 57 -9.83 23.18 4.83
N MET A 58 -9.09 22.49 5.69
CA MET A 58 -9.36 21.09 6.07
C MET A 58 -9.91 20.99 7.49
N SER A 59 -10.93 20.15 7.67
CA SER A 59 -11.41 19.74 8.99
C SER A 59 -10.49 18.68 9.57
N LEU A 60 -10.50 18.53 10.90
CA LEU A 60 -9.79 17.45 11.59
C LEU A 60 -10.15 16.07 11.00
N GLU A 61 -11.44 15.84 10.75
CA GLU A 61 -11.93 14.58 10.16
C GLU A 61 -11.30 14.33 8.77
N ALA A 62 -11.25 15.34 7.91
CA ALA A 62 -10.66 15.21 6.58
C ALA A 62 -9.16 14.84 6.65
N VAL A 63 -8.41 15.44 7.57
CA VAL A 63 -6.98 15.14 7.76
C VAL A 63 -6.78 13.72 8.28
N LEU A 64 -7.59 13.28 9.25
CA LEU A 64 -7.52 11.92 9.79
C LEU A 64 -7.87 10.87 8.73
N THR A 65 -8.92 11.10 7.94
CA THR A 65 -9.30 10.19 6.85
C THR A 65 -8.23 10.15 5.77
N TYR A 66 -7.68 11.30 5.36
CA TYR A 66 -6.62 11.35 4.36
C TYR A 66 -5.36 10.61 4.81
N THR A 67 -4.92 10.84 6.05
CA THR A 67 -3.74 10.16 6.60
C THR A 67 -3.94 8.66 6.72
N MET A 68 -5.15 8.21 7.07
CA MET A 68 -5.50 6.79 7.13
C MET A 68 -5.46 6.16 5.73
N VAL A 69 -6.08 6.78 4.73
CA VAL A 69 -6.07 6.31 3.34
C VAL A 69 -4.65 6.29 2.78
N ALA A 70 -3.86 7.33 3.03
CA ALA A 70 -2.46 7.40 2.63
C ALA A 70 -1.63 6.27 3.26
N ALA A 71 -1.89 5.92 4.53
CA ALA A 71 -1.22 4.80 5.18
C ALA A 71 -1.61 3.46 4.56
N ILE A 72 -2.91 3.24 4.31
CA ILE A 72 -3.45 2.00 3.71
C ILE A 72 -2.85 1.74 2.32
N PHE A 73 -2.78 2.78 1.49
CA PHE A 73 -2.32 2.66 0.11
C PHE A 73 -0.86 3.08 -0.10
N ALA A 74 -0.08 3.24 0.97
CA ALA A 74 1.28 3.79 0.87
C ALA A 74 2.18 2.96 -0.08
N ASP A 75 2.00 1.64 -0.16
CA ASP A 75 2.80 0.78 -1.03
C ASP A 75 2.44 0.97 -2.52
N GLN A 76 1.18 1.31 -2.82
CA GLN A 76 0.72 1.63 -4.17
C GLN A 76 1.15 3.05 -4.56
N LEU A 77 1.11 4.00 -3.62
CA LEU A 77 1.52 5.39 -3.85
C LEU A 77 3.05 5.55 -3.98
N ALA A 78 3.86 4.68 -3.37
CA ALA A 78 5.30 4.79 -3.40
C ALA A 78 5.92 4.57 -4.79
N GLY A 79 5.20 3.91 -5.71
CA GLY A 79 5.61 3.71 -7.12
C GLY A 79 6.99 3.05 -7.32
N ARG A 80 7.58 2.48 -6.27
CA ARG A 80 8.95 1.97 -6.30
C ARG A 80 8.98 0.58 -6.91
N THR A 81 9.87 0.43 -7.89
CA THR A 81 10.17 -0.86 -8.49
C THR A 81 11.58 -1.28 -8.14
N ARG A 82 11.86 -2.59 -8.15
CA ARG A 82 13.19 -3.14 -7.84
C ARG A 82 14.24 -2.91 -8.93
N ILE A 83 13.94 -2.12 -9.98
CA ILE A 83 14.89 -1.83 -11.06
C ILE A 83 16.19 -1.29 -10.49
N ASP A 84 16.10 -0.31 -9.58
CA ASP A 84 17.27 0.41 -9.11
C ASP A 84 18.24 -0.56 -8.43
N ASP A 85 17.72 -1.44 -7.57
CA ASP A 85 18.51 -2.47 -6.88
C ASP A 85 19.12 -3.48 -7.86
N ASP A 86 18.37 -3.90 -8.88
CA ASP A 86 18.86 -4.85 -9.89
C ASP A 86 19.87 -4.24 -10.85
N LEU A 87 19.76 -2.94 -11.11
CA LEU A 87 20.72 -2.18 -11.91
C LEU A 87 22.03 -2.00 -11.14
N TRP A 88 21.95 -1.60 -9.87
CA TRP A 88 23.12 -1.43 -9.00
C TRP A 88 23.85 -2.75 -8.71
N SER A 89 23.11 -3.84 -8.52
CA SER A 89 23.69 -5.18 -8.26
C SER A 89 24.16 -5.92 -9.52
N GLY A 90 23.91 -5.37 -10.72
CA GLY A 90 24.19 -6.03 -12.01
C GLY A 90 23.26 -7.20 -12.34
N ASN A 91 22.27 -7.50 -11.49
CA ASN A 91 21.31 -8.58 -11.68
C ASN A 91 20.30 -8.30 -12.80
N ILE A 92 20.23 -7.07 -13.31
CA ILE A 92 19.38 -6.69 -14.44
C ILE A 92 19.64 -7.56 -15.68
N ALA A 93 20.88 -7.99 -15.92
CA ALA A 93 21.22 -8.88 -17.03
C ALA A 93 20.49 -10.23 -16.94
N ASN A 94 20.35 -10.78 -15.73
CA ASN A 94 19.63 -12.04 -15.50
C ASN A 94 18.12 -11.90 -15.77
N ARG A 95 17.57 -10.68 -15.65
CA ARG A 95 16.15 -10.42 -15.99
C ARG A 95 15.92 -10.51 -17.49
N PHE A 96 16.85 -10.03 -18.32
CA PHE A 96 16.77 -10.15 -19.78
C PHE A 96 16.83 -11.60 -20.28
N LEU A 97 17.43 -12.52 -19.52
CA LEU A 97 17.51 -13.94 -19.87
C LEU A 97 16.21 -14.71 -19.58
N ARG A 98 15.29 -14.15 -18.80
CA ARG A 98 14.02 -14.82 -18.47
C ARG A 98 13.10 -14.80 -19.70
N PRO A 99 12.28 -15.84 -19.93
CA PRO A 99 11.37 -15.91 -21.08
C PRO A 99 10.11 -15.04 -20.86
N MET A 100 10.27 -13.85 -20.31
CA MET A 100 9.23 -12.88 -19.98
C MET A 100 9.74 -11.47 -20.27
N GLY A 101 8.86 -10.60 -20.77
CA GLY A 101 9.22 -9.20 -20.97
C GLY A 101 9.47 -8.50 -19.62
N ILE A 102 10.52 -7.68 -19.55
CA ILE A 102 10.95 -7.00 -18.31
C ILE A 102 9.82 -6.20 -17.66
N TYR A 103 9.10 -5.40 -18.44
CA TYR A 103 7.97 -4.63 -17.94
C TYR A 103 6.87 -5.50 -17.32
N GLY A 104 6.56 -6.64 -17.95
CA GLY A 104 5.57 -7.59 -17.43
C GLY A 104 6.04 -8.24 -16.14
N GLN A 105 7.32 -8.59 -16.06
CA GLN A 105 7.93 -9.14 -14.85
C GLN A 105 7.87 -8.14 -13.70
N MET A 106 8.24 -6.89 -13.94
CA MET A 106 8.23 -5.87 -12.89
C MET A 106 6.83 -5.54 -12.40
N LEU A 107 5.86 -5.41 -13.32
CA LEU A 107 4.47 -5.21 -12.94
C LEU A 107 3.96 -6.39 -12.10
N ALA A 108 4.32 -7.62 -12.46
CA ALA A 108 3.95 -8.80 -11.70
C ALA A 108 4.59 -8.82 -10.29
N GLU A 109 5.86 -8.42 -10.17
CA GLU A 109 6.54 -8.32 -8.88
C GLU A 109 5.95 -7.20 -8.01
N MET A 110 5.64 -6.03 -8.60
CA MET A 110 5.03 -4.91 -7.90
C MET A 110 3.64 -5.27 -7.36
N VAL A 111 2.77 -5.82 -8.22
CA VAL A 111 1.43 -6.27 -7.81
C VAL A 111 1.50 -7.41 -6.80
N GLY A 112 2.44 -8.35 -6.97
CA GLY A 112 2.68 -9.43 -6.02
C GLY A 112 3.08 -8.91 -4.64
N GLY A 113 3.96 -7.90 -4.59
CA GLY A 113 4.41 -7.27 -3.35
C GLY A 113 3.33 -6.45 -2.63
N TRP A 114 2.32 -5.96 -3.34
CA TRP A 114 1.19 -5.25 -2.73
C TRP A 114 0.24 -6.15 -1.94
N ILE A 115 0.09 -7.41 -2.36
CA ILE A 115 -0.91 -8.33 -1.80
C ILE A 115 -0.71 -8.55 -0.29
N PRO A 116 0.50 -8.86 0.22
CA PRO A 116 0.73 -9.01 1.65
C PRO A 116 0.39 -7.74 2.44
N GLY A 117 0.82 -6.57 1.97
CA GLY A 117 0.51 -5.30 2.65
C GLY A 117 -0.99 -5.02 2.71
N LEU A 118 -1.72 -5.27 1.62
CA LEU A 118 -3.17 -5.11 1.61
C LEU A 118 -3.88 -6.12 2.52
N LEU A 119 -3.45 -7.38 2.54
CA LEU A 119 -4.10 -8.42 3.33
C LEU A 119 -3.78 -8.33 4.82
N PHE A 120 -2.52 -8.11 5.19
CA PHE A 120 -2.07 -8.18 6.57
C PHE A 120 -1.95 -6.82 7.25
N PHE A 121 -1.89 -5.71 6.51
CA PHE A 121 -1.85 -4.37 7.10
C PHE A 121 -3.14 -3.59 6.84
N ALA A 122 -3.56 -3.44 5.58
CA ALA A 122 -4.75 -2.63 5.28
C ALA A 122 -6.03 -3.22 5.89
N LEU A 123 -6.24 -4.55 5.79
CA LEU A 123 -7.45 -5.19 6.30
C LEU A 123 -7.57 -5.07 7.84
N PRO A 124 -6.55 -5.39 8.66
CA PRO A 124 -6.62 -5.15 10.10
C PRO A 124 -6.76 -3.67 10.47
N LEU A 125 -6.09 -2.77 9.76
CA LEU A 125 -6.20 -1.33 10.00
C LEU A 125 -7.62 -0.82 9.73
N LEU A 126 -8.27 -1.29 8.66
CA LEU A 126 -9.67 -0.97 8.36
C LEU A 126 -10.63 -1.49 9.45
N LEU A 127 -10.36 -2.67 10.03
CA LEU A 127 -11.16 -3.21 11.14
C LEU A 127 -10.98 -2.39 12.44
N ILE A 128 -9.79 -1.83 12.67
CA ILE A 128 -9.47 -1.02 13.85
C ILE A 128 -9.86 0.46 13.64
N ALA A 129 -10.07 0.91 12.41
CA ALA A 129 -10.36 2.31 12.09
C ALA A 129 -11.58 2.90 12.84
N PRO A 130 -12.73 2.20 12.97
CA PRO A 130 -13.86 2.71 13.73
C PRO A 130 -13.53 2.88 15.22
N LEU A 131 -12.69 2.00 15.78
CA LEU A 131 -12.22 2.11 17.17
C LEU A 131 -11.33 3.33 17.36
N LEU A 132 -10.58 3.71 16.32
CA LEU A 132 -9.80 4.93 16.29
C LEU A 132 -10.67 6.18 16.04
N GLY A 133 -11.98 6.04 15.83
CA GLY A 133 -12.91 7.15 15.60
C GLY A 133 -12.68 7.85 14.26
N VAL A 134 -12.26 7.10 13.25
CA VAL A 134 -12.09 7.55 11.87
C VAL A 134 -12.85 6.58 10.97
N ASP A 135 -13.73 7.10 10.12
CA ASP A 135 -14.38 6.29 9.08
C ASP A 135 -13.58 6.41 7.76
N PRO A 136 -12.79 5.39 7.39
CA PRO A 136 -12.01 5.40 6.15
C PRO A 136 -12.86 5.02 4.92
N LEU A 137 -14.14 4.71 5.12
CA LEU A 137 -15.03 4.32 4.04
C LEU A 137 -15.38 5.53 3.17
N PRO A 138 -15.43 5.37 1.83
CA PRO A 138 -15.78 6.46 0.95
C PRO A 138 -17.22 6.91 1.24
N ALA A 139 -17.43 8.23 1.27
CA ALA A 139 -18.75 8.84 1.47
C ALA A 139 -19.79 8.39 0.42
N THR A 140 -19.34 7.89 -0.74
CA THR A 140 -20.20 7.33 -1.79
C THR A 140 -19.45 6.27 -2.58
N TRP A 141 -20.16 5.23 -3.04
CA TRP A 141 -19.60 4.17 -3.89
C TRP A 141 -18.90 4.71 -5.14
N THR A 142 -19.45 5.77 -5.75
CA THR A 142 -18.86 6.44 -6.92
C THR A 142 -17.52 7.10 -6.60
N ALA A 143 -17.37 7.71 -5.42
CA ALA A 143 -16.10 8.29 -4.98
C ALA A 143 -15.02 7.21 -4.81
N GLY A 144 -15.41 6.03 -4.32
CA GLY A 144 -14.52 4.87 -4.28
C GLY A 144 -14.05 4.44 -5.68
N LEU A 145 -14.95 4.43 -6.66
CA LEU A 145 -14.59 4.08 -8.04
C LEU A 145 -13.63 5.11 -8.68
N TRP A 146 -13.88 6.40 -8.46
CA TRP A 146 -12.99 7.47 -8.92
C TRP A 146 -11.61 7.39 -8.26
N PHE A 147 -11.56 7.04 -6.97
CA PHE A 147 -10.29 6.81 -6.27
C PHE A 147 -9.49 5.66 -6.90
N LEU A 148 -10.14 4.52 -7.19
CA LEU A 148 -9.48 3.40 -7.84
C LEU A 148 -8.98 3.76 -9.25
N LEU A 149 -9.76 4.55 -10.00
CA LEU A 149 -9.34 5.06 -11.30
C LEU A 149 -8.14 5.99 -11.17
N SER A 150 -8.15 6.88 -10.17
CA SER A 150 -7.02 7.76 -9.88
C SER A 150 -5.78 7.01 -9.43
N LEU A 151 -5.92 5.86 -8.76
CA LEU A 151 -4.80 5.04 -8.33
C LEU A 151 -4.22 4.24 -9.51
N ALA A 152 -5.03 3.96 -10.53
CA ALA A 152 -4.62 3.24 -11.72
C ALA A 152 -3.96 4.13 -12.79
N LEU A 153 -4.12 5.46 -12.68
CA LEU A 153 -3.59 6.47 -13.59
C LEU A 153 -2.22 6.96 -13.11
#